data_AF-A0A972L291-F1
#
_entry.id   AF-A0A972L291-F1
#
_cell.length_a   1.000
_cell.length_b   1.000
_cell.length_c   1.000
_cell.angle_alpha   90.00
_cell.angle_beta   90.00
_cell.angle_gamma   90.00
#
_symmetry.space_group_name_H-M   'P 1'
#
loop_
_entity.id
_entity.type
_entity.pdbx_description
1 polymer ?
#
loop_
_entity_poly.entity_id
_entity_poly.type
_entity_poly.pdbx_seq_one_letter_code
_entity_poly.pdbx_strand_id
1 'polypeptide(L)'
;MLYIHKRLTIKKRGETEELNLEPVAKKVRHKNLILFVFVVFSLNFTGFPALAGGHRYFKDCSFNSIGVIGFWWTATKEDVYNAWYQAVHFGYSQVGKDNGGMNTGMSIRCIKN
;
A
#
# COMPACT_ATOMS: atom_id res chain seq x y z
N MET A 1 0.44 29.16 -0.49
CA MET A 1 0.54 27.79 0.08
C MET A 1 1.74 27.14 -0.58
N LEU A 2 2.77 26.83 0.21
CA LEU A 2 4.12 26.48 -0.24
C LEU A 2 4.15 25.07 -0.84
N TYR A 3 4.46 24.92 -2.13
CA TYR A 3 4.71 23.60 -2.73
C TYR A 3 6.20 23.29 -2.65
N ILE A 4 6.56 22.31 -1.81
CA ILE A 4 7.93 21.79 -1.74
C ILE A 4 8.09 20.75 -2.86
N HIS A 5 8.68 21.16 -3.99
CA HIS A 5 9.16 20.22 -5.01
C HIS A 5 10.41 19.51 -4.50
N LYS A 6 10.29 18.25 -4.04
CA LYS A 6 11.46 17.38 -3.89
C LYS A 6 11.82 16.82 -5.28
N ARG A 7 12.84 17.42 -5.89
CA ARG A 7 13.47 16.99 -7.15
C ARG A 7 14.29 15.72 -6.87
N LEU A 8 13.89 14.59 -7.42
CA LEU A 8 14.70 13.37 -7.46
C LEU A 8 15.14 13.13 -8.89
N THR A 9 16.44 13.30 -9.15
CA THR A 9 17.06 13.08 -10.46
C THR A 9 17.57 11.65 -10.51
N ILE A 10 16.95 10.80 -11.33
CA ILE A 10 17.51 9.48 -11.65
C ILE A 10 18.02 9.54 -13.08
N LYS A 11 19.35 9.44 -13.24
CA LYS A 11 19.97 9.26 -14.55
C LYS A 11 19.81 7.81 -14.99
N LYS A 12 18.96 7.56 -15.98
CA LYS A 12 19.11 6.39 -16.85
C LYS A 12 19.91 6.80 -18.09
N ARG A 13 20.80 5.91 -18.50
CA ARG A 13 21.64 6.01 -19.69
C ARG A 13 20.74 6.20 -20.92
N GLY A 14 20.85 7.35 -21.57
CA GLY A 14 20.39 7.56 -22.95
C GLY A 14 19.26 8.55 -23.13
N GLU A 15 18.16 8.50 -22.37
CA GLU A 15 16.95 9.27 -22.67
C GLU A 15 16.27 9.73 -21.37
N THR A 16 16.20 11.04 -21.17
CA THR A 16 15.38 11.70 -20.13
C THR A 16 13.99 11.92 -20.68
N GLU A 17 13.08 10.97 -20.46
CA GLU A 17 11.64 11.24 -20.56
C GLU A 17 11.12 11.67 -19.19
N GLU A 18 10.59 12.89 -19.15
CA GLU A 18 9.99 13.52 -17.98
C GLU A 18 8.58 12.94 -17.79
N LEU A 19 8.44 11.90 -16.96
CA LEU A 19 7.12 11.34 -16.64
C LEU A 19 6.42 12.25 -15.63
N ASN A 20 5.64 13.21 -16.13
CA ASN A 20 4.76 14.06 -15.33
C ASN A 20 3.63 13.20 -14.74
N LEU A 21 3.80 12.73 -13.50
CA LEU A 21 2.74 12.08 -12.74
C LEU A 21 1.79 13.13 -12.17
N GLU A 22 0.93 13.67 -13.03
CA GLU A 22 -0.24 14.43 -12.60
C GLU A 22 -1.30 13.47 -12.02
N PRO A 23 -1.99 13.81 -10.92
CA PRO A 23 -3.16 13.06 -10.48
C PRO A 23 -4.26 13.13 -11.54
N VAL A 24 -4.38 12.10 -12.38
CA VAL A 24 -5.43 12.05 -13.42
C VAL A 24 -6.75 11.67 -12.76
N ALA A 25 -7.59 12.67 -12.50
CA ALA A 25 -8.99 12.45 -12.17
C ALA A 25 -9.69 11.85 -13.39
N LYS A 26 -9.93 10.53 -13.39
CA LYS A 26 -10.66 9.89 -14.49
C LYS A 26 -12.15 9.91 -14.18
N LYS A 27 -12.91 10.65 -15.00
CA LYS A 27 -14.37 10.67 -14.97
C LYS A 27 -14.89 9.37 -15.57
N VAL A 28 -15.41 8.46 -14.75
CA VAL A 28 -16.04 7.22 -15.22
C VAL A 28 -17.56 7.40 -15.18
N ARG A 29 -18.24 7.08 -16.29
CA ARG A 29 -19.70 7.04 -16.37
C ARG A 29 -20.18 5.61 -16.33
N HIS A 30 -21.00 5.26 -15.36
CA HIS A 30 -21.80 4.03 -15.37
C HIS A 30 -23.24 4.37 -14.97
N LYS A 31 -24.22 4.05 -15.83
CA LYS A 31 -25.66 4.19 -15.57
C LYS A 31 -26.04 5.53 -14.92
N ASN A 32 -25.69 6.64 -15.58
CA ASN A 32 -25.98 8.02 -15.15
C ASN A 32 -25.29 8.51 -13.86
N LEU A 33 -24.39 7.73 -13.27
CA LEU A 33 -23.55 8.17 -12.14
C LEU A 33 -22.17 8.61 -12.64
N ILE A 34 -21.73 9.79 -12.22
CA ILE A 34 -20.38 10.31 -12.45
C ILE A 34 -19.56 10.01 -11.19
N LEU A 35 -18.59 9.11 -11.29
CA LEU A 35 -17.59 8.90 -10.24
C LEU A 35 -16.28 9.60 -10.62
N PHE A 36 -15.76 10.41 -9.70
CA PHE A 36 -14.38 10.89 -9.77
C PHE A 36 -13.49 9.86 -9.07
N VAL A 37 -12.77 9.06 -9.84
CA VAL A 37 -11.79 8.13 -9.30
C VAL A 37 -10.45 8.84 -9.26
N PHE A 38 -9.95 9.13 -8.06
CA PHE A 38 -8.58 9.57 -7.86
C PHE A 38 -7.67 8.34 -7.92
N VAL A 39 -7.06 8.10 -9.07
CA VAL A 39 -6.11 6.99 -9.25
C VAL A 39 -4.72 7.48 -8.86
N VAL A 40 -4.31 7.25 -7.60
CA VAL A 40 -2.89 7.30 -7.23
C VAL A 40 -2.29 5.97 -7.65
N PHE A 41 -1.59 5.97 -8.78
CA PHE A 41 -1.03 4.76 -9.36
C PHE A 41 0.31 4.44 -8.70
N SER A 42 0.28 3.72 -7.57
CA SER A 42 1.42 2.89 -7.20
C SER A 42 1.29 1.57 -7.97
N LEU A 43 1.66 1.57 -9.25
CA LEU A 43 1.86 0.32 -9.98
C LEU A 43 3.26 -0.16 -9.70
N ASN A 44 3.38 -1.03 -8.71
CA ASN A 44 4.37 -2.09 -8.87
C ASN A 44 3.88 -2.95 -10.05
N PHE A 45 4.79 -3.35 -10.94
CA PHE A 45 4.53 -4.09 -12.19
C PHE A 45 3.70 -5.39 -12.04
N THR A 46 3.35 -5.76 -10.82
CA THR A 46 2.52 -6.90 -10.44
C THR A 46 1.01 -6.64 -10.54
N GLY A 47 0.58 -5.42 -10.90
CA GLY A 47 -0.85 -5.06 -10.97
C GLY A 47 -1.53 -5.04 -9.59
N PHE A 48 -0.76 -5.18 -8.52
CA PHE A 48 -1.23 -5.16 -7.14
C PHE A 48 -0.77 -3.88 -6.43
N PRO A 49 -1.69 -2.95 -6.11
CA PRO A 49 -1.39 -1.85 -5.21
C PRO A 49 -1.30 -2.38 -3.77
N ALA A 50 -0.10 -2.80 -3.37
CA ALA A 50 0.23 -3.17 -2.00
C ALA A 50 0.37 -1.90 -1.13
N LEU A 51 -0.74 -1.19 -0.93
CA LEU A 51 -0.74 0.07 -0.19
C LEU A 51 -0.27 -0.17 1.25
N ALA A 52 0.71 0.64 1.67
CA ALA A 52 1.24 0.61 3.02
C ALA A 52 0.23 1.21 4.02
N GLY A 53 -0.78 0.43 4.41
CA GLY A 53 -1.84 0.86 5.33
C GLY A 53 -1.44 0.89 6.80
N GLY A 54 -0.24 0.41 7.16
CA GLY A 54 0.16 0.26 8.55
C GLY A 54 -0.63 -0.83 9.28
N HIS A 55 -0.59 -0.77 10.62
CA HIS A 55 -1.42 -1.61 11.49
C HIS A 55 -2.04 -0.77 12.61
N ARG A 56 -3.18 -1.23 13.14
CA ARG A 56 -3.84 -0.68 14.31
C ARG A 56 -3.42 -1.45 15.55
N TYR A 57 -2.80 -0.78 16.50
CA TYR A 57 -2.40 -1.38 17.76
C TYR A 57 -3.62 -1.70 18.64
N PHE A 58 -3.57 -2.84 19.34
CA PHE A 58 -4.76 -3.37 20.01
C PHE A 58 -5.12 -2.63 21.30
N LYS A 59 -4.15 -2.04 22.00
CA LYS A 59 -4.36 -1.46 23.35
C LYS A 59 -5.08 -0.12 23.30
N ASP A 60 -4.72 0.74 22.35
CA ASP A 60 -5.16 2.13 22.28
C ASP A 60 -5.80 2.50 20.94
N CYS A 61 -5.92 1.53 20.02
CA CYS A 61 -6.42 1.73 18.66
C CYS A 61 -5.62 2.74 17.83
N SER A 62 -4.39 3.07 18.23
CA SER A 62 -3.48 3.90 17.45
C SER A 62 -3.06 3.18 16.16
N PHE A 63 -2.78 3.96 15.12
CA PHE A 63 -2.24 3.42 13.87
C PHE A 63 -0.77 3.75 13.73
N ASN A 64 0.03 2.75 13.35
CA ASN A 64 1.47 2.86 13.14
C ASN A 64 1.85 2.46 11.73
N SER A 65 3.00 2.98 11.25
CA SER A 65 3.61 2.64 9.96
C SER A 65 2.76 2.91 8.72
N ILE A 66 1.74 3.77 8.83
CA ILE A 66 0.92 4.23 7.70
C ILE A 66 1.85 4.89 6.66
N GLY A 67 1.69 4.52 5.39
CA GLY A 67 2.51 5.00 4.28
C GLY A 67 3.89 4.37 4.19
N VAL A 68 4.31 3.58 5.18
CA VAL A 68 5.67 3.00 5.25
C VAL A 68 5.66 1.49 5.13
N ILE A 69 4.79 0.78 5.87
CA ILE A 69 4.72 -0.69 5.84
C ILE A 69 3.27 -1.12 5.60
N GLY A 70 3.08 -2.07 4.68
CA GLY A 70 1.83 -2.79 4.56
C GLY A 70 1.90 -4.09 5.34
N PHE A 71 0.89 -4.37 6.16
CA PHE A 71 0.75 -5.61 6.92
C PHE A 71 -0.52 -6.35 6.48
N TRP A 72 -0.40 -7.64 6.19
CA TRP A 72 -1.52 -8.50 5.80
C TRP A 72 -1.56 -9.77 6.62
N TRP A 73 -2.71 -10.03 7.24
CA TRP A 73 -2.95 -11.31 7.92
C TRP A 73 -2.96 -12.46 6.93
N THR A 74 -2.39 -13.58 7.34
CA THR A 74 -2.62 -14.88 6.71
C THR A 74 -3.74 -15.63 7.45
N ALA A 75 -4.32 -16.64 6.80
CA ALA A 75 -5.30 -17.52 7.46
C ALA A 75 -4.67 -18.51 8.46
N THR A 76 -3.34 -18.54 8.55
CA THR A 76 -2.61 -19.52 9.38
C THR A 76 -2.39 -18.95 10.78
N LYS A 77 -2.87 -19.68 11.79
CA LYS A 77 -2.58 -19.40 13.20
C LYS A 77 -1.18 -19.88 13.57
N GLU A 78 -0.54 -19.18 14.49
CA GLU A 78 0.73 -19.61 15.07
C GLU A 78 0.47 -20.30 16.41
N ASP A 79 -0.32 -19.67 17.29
CA ASP A 79 -0.77 -20.23 18.56
C ASP A 79 -2.20 -19.76 18.92
N VAL A 80 -2.54 -19.79 20.22
CA VAL A 80 -3.86 -19.39 20.74
C VAL A 80 -4.08 -17.87 20.68
N TYR A 81 -3.02 -17.06 20.68
CA TYR A 81 -3.04 -15.60 20.75
C TYR A 81 -2.50 -14.93 19.48
N ASN A 82 -1.71 -15.63 18.66
CA ASN A 82 -0.93 -15.09 17.56
C ASN A 82 -1.27 -15.75 16.21
N ALA A 83 -1.22 -14.96 15.14
CA ALA A 83 -1.33 -15.43 13.77
C ALA A 83 -0.15 -14.95 12.93
N TRP A 84 0.09 -15.62 11.80
CA TRP A 84 1.11 -15.20 10.86
C TRP A 84 0.62 -14.04 9.99
N TYR A 85 1.48 -13.07 9.76
CA TYR A 85 1.28 -11.97 8.82
C TYR A 85 2.44 -11.85 7.84
N GLN A 86 2.17 -11.20 6.71
CA GLN A 86 3.16 -10.77 5.72
C GLN A 86 3.32 -9.25 5.81
N ALA A 87 4.56 -8.77 5.69
CA ALA A 87 4.87 -7.34 5.71
C ALA A 87 5.71 -6.94 4.50
N VAL A 88 5.39 -5.78 3.92
CA VAL A 88 6.16 -5.18 2.82
C VAL A 88 6.48 -3.74 3.17
N HIS A 89 7.77 -3.40 3.16
CA HIS A 89 8.24 -2.05 3.42
C HIS A 89 8.30 -1.24 2.12
N PHE A 90 7.92 0.04 2.20
CA PHE A 90 8.05 0.96 1.10
C PHE A 90 9.50 1.03 0.63
N GLY A 91 9.72 0.86 -0.68
CA GLY A 91 11.05 0.89 -1.29
C GLY A 91 11.84 -0.43 -1.23
N TYR A 92 11.29 -1.49 -0.62
CA TYR A 92 11.89 -2.81 -0.60
C TYR A 92 11.07 -3.81 -1.43
N SER A 93 11.75 -4.73 -2.11
CA SER A 93 11.11 -5.78 -2.92
C SER A 93 10.86 -7.06 -2.11
N GLN A 94 11.50 -7.19 -0.95
CA GLN A 94 11.37 -8.34 -0.08
C GLN A 94 10.04 -8.32 0.69
N VAL A 95 9.46 -9.50 0.84
CA VAL A 95 8.30 -9.73 1.71
C VAL A 95 8.80 -10.39 2.98
N GLY A 96 8.58 -9.74 4.12
CA GLY A 96 8.84 -10.32 5.43
C GLY A 96 7.65 -11.15 5.90
N LYS A 97 7.92 -12.21 6.66
CA LYS A 97 6.93 -13.03 7.35
C LYS A 97 7.22 -13.00 8.83
N ASP A 98 6.20 -12.72 9.65
CA ASP A 98 6.34 -12.71 11.11
C ASP A 98 4.97 -13.02 11.75
N ASN A 99 4.91 -13.12 13.08
CA ASN A 99 3.68 -13.36 13.83
C ASN A 99 3.33 -12.17 14.73
N GLY A 100 2.05 -12.06 15.07
CA GLY A 100 1.58 -11.02 15.98
C GLY A 100 0.22 -11.35 16.56
N GLY A 101 -0.12 -10.63 17.64
CA GLY A 101 -1.38 -10.82 18.36
C GLY A 101 -2.59 -10.61 17.44
N MET A 102 -3.52 -11.57 17.44
CA MET A 102 -4.72 -11.58 16.58
C MET A 102 -5.67 -10.39 16.84
N ASN A 103 -5.46 -9.65 17.92
CA ASN A 103 -6.17 -8.42 18.27
C ASN A 103 -5.64 -7.17 17.54
N THR A 104 -4.50 -7.28 16.85
CA THR A 104 -3.91 -6.22 16.03
C THR A 104 -4.70 -6.07 14.72
N GLY A 105 -5.08 -4.84 14.38
CA GLY A 105 -5.74 -4.58 13.11
C GLY A 105 -4.72 -4.55 11.98
N MET A 106 -4.79 -5.50 11.05
CA MET A 106 -4.00 -5.49 9.82
C MET A 106 -4.92 -5.68 8.62
N SER A 107 -4.41 -5.43 7.42
CA SER A 107 -5.19 -5.62 6.20
C SER A 107 -5.46 -7.10 5.96
N ILE A 108 -6.57 -7.40 5.28
CA ILE A 108 -6.91 -8.76 4.84
C ILE A 108 -7.03 -8.72 3.32
N ARG A 109 -6.64 -9.80 2.65
CA ARG A 109 -6.79 -9.95 1.21
C ARG A 109 -7.34 -11.32 0.89
N CYS A 110 -8.43 -11.35 0.14
CA CYS A 110 -8.90 -12.58 -0.49
C CYS A 110 -8.02 -12.86 -1.71
N ILE A 111 -7.51 -14.07 -1.80
CA ILE A 111 -6.80 -14.59 -2.97
C ILE A 111 -7.80 -15.52 -3.67
N LYS A 112 -8.02 -15.30 -4.96
CA LYS A 112 -8.82 -16.21 -5.79
C LYS A 112 -7.86 -17.25 -6.36
N ASN A 113 -8.16 -18.53 -6.15
CA ASN A 113 -7.53 -19.65 -6.86
C ASN A 113 -8.15 -19.80 -8.26
#